data_AF-A0A9K3KVU8-F1
#
_entry.id   AF-A0A9K3KVU8-F1
#
_cell.length_a   1.000
_cell.length_b   1.000
_cell.length_c   1.000
_cell.angle_alpha   90.00
_cell.angle_beta   90.00
_cell.angle_gamma   90.00
#
_symmetry.space_group_name_H-M   'P 1'
#
loop_
_entity.id
_entity.type
_entity.pdbx_description
1 polymer ?
#
loop_
_entity_poly.entity_id
_entity_poly.type
_entity_poly.pdbx_seq_one_letter_code
_entity_poly.pdbx_strand_id
1 'polypeptide(L)'
;MSSNTPVLESIPPSSASLESRLAALEAKVGRISSISSPQLSVQELSSRLDSLQANIDSHTTVAFRDTWQESLKLLKELDPDIALTHQQQPLLYKRQQVLAAASQLQCDMHQLDVILKLLTNETKETASTAGSTTMRLDQVTQAPIVTSPYYTQSLKDQERLDALRLTFASLNDRVSKLQQQMQQLLESYHTVMTAASEKFILAEEKAKSR
;
A
#
# COMPACT_ATOMS: atom_id res chain seq x y z
N MET A 1 -62.54 -24.52 -2.48
CA MET A 1 -61.80 -23.52 -1.67
C MET A 1 -60.32 -23.89 -1.81
N SER A 2 -59.65 -23.31 -2.80
CA SER A 2 -58.24 -23.59 -3.07
C SER A 2 -57.42 -22.42 -2.57
N SER A 3 -56.64 -22.67 -1.54
CA SER A 3 -55.73 -21.74 -0.89
C SER A 3 -54.51 -21.49 -1.79
N ASN A 4 -54.45 -20.32 -2.41
CA ASN A 4 -53.25 -19.81 -3.09
C ASN A 4 -52.30 -19.24 -2.03
N THR A 5 -51.28 -20.00 -1.67
CA THR A 5 -50.10 -19.54 -0.94
C THR A 5 -49.16 -18.81 -1.90
N PRO A 6 -48.80 -17.54 -1.67
CA PRO A 6 -47.77 -16.88 -2.48
C PRO A 6 -46.40 -17.49 -2.14
N VAL A 7 -45.78 -18.10 -3.14
CA VAL A 7 -44.39 -18.58 -3.10
C VAL A 7 -43.49 -17.35 -2.93
N LEU A 8 -42.81 -17.27 -1.79
CA LEU A 8 -41.73 -16.31 -1.53
C LEU A 8 -40.53 -16.69 -2.40
N GLU A 9 -40.54 -16.22 -3.64
CA GLU A 9 -39.56 -16.58 -4.67
C GLU A 9 -38.33 -15.66 -4.60
N SER A 10 -37.21 -16.28 -4.25
CA SER A 10 -35.88 -15.73 -3.97
C SER A 10 -35.49 -14.49 -4.77
N ILE A 11 -35.05 -13.46 -4.06
CA ILE A 11 -34.33 -12.31 -4.64
C ILE A 11 -32.96 -12.82 -5.12
N PRO A 12 -32.56 -12.60 -6.38
CA PRO A 12 -31.26 -13.07 -6.87
C PRO A 12 -30.11 -12.37 -6.12
N PRO A 13 -28.99 -13.07 -5.84
CA PRO A 13 -27.87 -12.53 -5.08
C PRO A 13 -27.23 -11.34 -5.82
N SER A 14 -26.77 -10.34 -5.05
CA SER A 14 -26.13 -9.10 -5.57
C SER A 14 -24.86 -9.36 -6.41
N SER A 15 -24.37 -10.60 -6.48
CA SER A 15 -23.18 -11.03 -7.23
C SER A 15 -23.45 -11.46 -8.68
N ALA A 16 -24.71 -11.46 -9.15
CA ALA A 16 -25.05 -11.80 -10.53
C ALA A 16 -24.77 -10.65 -11.53
N SER A 17 -24.42 -10.99 -12.78
CA SER A 17 -24.21 -10.00 -13.85
C SER A 17 -25.47 -9.14 -14.06
N LEU A 18 -25.30 -7.86 -14.42
CA LEU A 18 -26.40 -6.91 -14.62
C LEU A 18 -27.44 -7.43 -15.64
N GLU A 19 -26.98 -8.16 -16.65
CA GLU A 19 -27.82 -8.82 -17.66
C GLU A 19 -28.74 -9.88 -17.04
N SER A 20 -28.19 -10.73 -16.16
CA SER A 20 -28.96 -11.75 -15.44
C SER A 20 -30.02 -11.12 -14.53
N ARG A 21 -29.68 -10.01 -13.86
CA ARG A 21 -30.60 -9.26 -13.02
C ARG A 21 -31.73 -8.62 -13.83
N LEU A 22 -31.42 -8.05 -14.99
CA LEU A 22 -32.42 -7.46 -15.90
C LEU A 22 -33.35 -8.54 -16.48
N ALA A 23 -32.81 -9.67 -16.92
CA ALA A 23 -33.63 -10.78 -17.42
C ALA A 23 -34.58 -11.35 -16.34
N ALA A 24 -34.12 -11.46 -15.09
CA ALA A 24 -34.96 -11.88 -13.97
C ALA A 24 -36.08 -10.86 -13.65
N LEU A 25 -35.77 -9.56 -13.73
CA LEU A 25 -36.76 -8.50 -13.53
C LEU A 25 -37.80 -8.48 -14.66
N GLU A 26 -37.38 -8.63 -15.92
CA GLU A 26 -38.29 -8.73 -17.07
C GLU A 26 -39.22 -9.94 -16.96
N ALA A 27 -38.69 -11.11 -16.57
CA ALA A 27 -39.49 -12.30 -16.32
C ALA A 27 -40.55 -12.08 -15.22
N LYS A 28 -40.17 -11.40 -14.12
CA LYS A 28 -41.11 -11.07 -13.03
C LYS A 28 -42.17 -10.04 -13.43
N VAL A 29 -41.85 -9.11 -14.33
CA VAL A 29 -42.79 -8.12 -14.88
C VAL A 29 -43.64 -8.72 -16.02
N GLY A 30 -43.42 -9.99 -16.40
CA GLY A 30 -44.18 -10.68 -17.44
C GLY A 30 -43.77 -10.32 -18.87
N ARG A 31 -42.61 -9.68 -19.05
CA ARG A 31 -42.04 -9.35 -20.35
C ARG A 31 -41.07 -10.46 -20.76
N ILE A 32 -41.49 -11.33 -21.67
CA ILE A 32 -40.63 -12.37 -22.23
C ILE A 32 -39.77 -11.73 -23.32
N SER A 33 -38.56 -11.30 -22.96
CA SER A 33 -37.56 -10.91 -23.96
C SER A 33 -36.94 -12.17 -24.56
N SER A 34 -37.10 -12.36 -25.86
CA SER A 34 -36.39 -13.41 -26.61
C SER A 34 -34.89 -13.12 -26.61
N ILE A 35 -34.15 -13.74 -25.69
CA ILE A 35 -32.69 -13.62 -25.62
C ILE A 35 -32.10 -14.46 -26.76
N SER A 36 -31.57 -13.79 -27.79
CA SER A 36 -30.70 -14.41 -28.78
C SER A 36 -29.54 -13.49 -29.11
N SER A 37 -28.61 -13.26 -28.17
CA SER A 37 -27.19 -12.95 -28.44
C SER A 37 -26.39 -12.77 -27.14
N PRO A 38 -25.11 -13.21 -27.08
CA PRO A 38 -24.32 -13.23 -25.84
C PRO A 38 -23.46 -11.98 -25.57
N GLN A 39 -23.64 -10.87 -26.30
CA GLN A 39 -23.01 -9.58 -26.01
C GLN A 39 -23.98 -8.44 -26.33
N LEU A 40 -24.67 -7.92 -25.31
CA LEU A 40 -25.51 -6.72 -25.43
C LEU A 40 -24.69 -5.48 -25.10
N SER A 41 -24.82 -4.45 -25.92
CA SER A 41 -24.15 -3.17 -25.70
C SER A 41 -24.78 -2.42 -24.52
N VAL A 42 -23.99 -1.59 -23.82
CA VAL A 42 -24.47 -0.75 -22.69
C VAL A 42 -25.68 0.12 -23.09
N GLN A 43 -25.75 0.51 -24.36
CA GLN A 43 -26.81 1.35 -24.91
C GLN A 43 -28.14 0.58 -25.05
N GLU A 44 -28.10 -0.72 -25.36
CA GLU A 44 -29.27 -1.60 -25.39
C GLU A 44 -29.75 -1.95 -23.98
N LEU A 45 -28.83 -2.06 -23.02
CA LEU A 45 -29.21 -2.24 -21.61
C LEU A 45 -29.92 -1.02 -21.06
N SER A 46 -29.47 0.19 -21.42
CA SER A 46 -30.16 1.45 -21.05
C SER A 46 -31.55 1.53 -21.67
N SER A 47 -31.70 1.24 -22.97
CA SER A 47 -33.01 1.32 -23.62
C SER A 47 -34.00 0.26 -23.10
N ARG A 48 -33.51 -0.92 -22.73
CA ARG A 48 -34.32 -1.94 -22.03
C ARG A 48 -34.75 -1.46 -20.66
N LEU A 49 -33.85 -0.88 -19.88
CA LEU A 49 -34.17 -0.29 -18.57
C LEU A 49 -35.21 0.81 -18.70
N ASP A 50 -35.05 1.73 -19.65
CA ASP A 50 -35.98 2.84 -19.89
C ASP A 50 -37.37 2.32 -20.31
N SER A 51 -37.41 1.29 -21.15
CA SER A 51 -38.67 0.67 -21.57
C SER A 51 -39.35 -0.11 -20.44
N LEU A 52 -38.57 -0.69 -19.52
CA LEU A 52 -39.07 -1.38 -18.33
C LEU A 52 -39.60 -0.36 -17.32
N GLN A 53 -38.89 0.75 -17.13
CA GLN A 53 -39.31 1.88 -16.32
C GLN A 53 -40.62 2.47 -16.86
N ALA A 54 -40.72 2.72 -18.17
CA ALA A 54 -41.94 3.22 -18.80
C ALA A 54 -43.13 2.25 -18.63
N ASN A 55 -42.89 0.94 -18.66
CA ASN A 55 -43.92 -0.07 -18.45
C ASN A 55 -44.40 -0.09 -16.99
N ILE A 56 -43.48 -0.12 -16.02
CA ILE A 56 -43.81 0.03 -14.59
C ILE A 56 -44.58 1.33 -14.36
N ASP A 57 -44.15 2.41 -15.01
CA ASP A 57 -44.78 3.71 -14.89
C ASP A 57 -46.22 3.71 -15.45
N SER A 58 -46.49 2.95 -16.51
CA SER A 58 -47.84 2.81 -17.06
C SER A 58 -48.79 1.93 -16.22
N HIS A 59 -48.26 0.98 -15.44
CA HIS A 59 -49.04 0.09 -14.58
C HIS A 59 -49.14 0.55 -13.12
N THR A 60 -48.38 1.57 -12.72
CA THR A 60 -48.42 2.11 -11.36
C THR A 60 -49.29 3.36 -11.30
N THR A 61 -50.28 3.35 -10.41
CA THR A 61 -51.07 4.55 -10.11
C THR A 61 -50.21 5.55 -9.34
N VAL A 62 -50.50 6.85 -9.49
CA VAL A 62 -49.76 7.93 -8.79
C VAL A 62 -49.75 7.70 -7.28
N ALA A 63 -50.90 7.31 -6.70
CA ALA A 63 -51.01 6.99 -5.27
C ALA A 63 -50.08 5.84 -4.83
N PHE A 64 -49.88 4.82 -5.66
CA PHE A 64 -48.95 3.75 -5.36
C PHE A 64 -47.50 4.25 -5.34
N ARG A 65 -47.13 5.13 -6.28
CA ARG A 65 -45.78 5.72 -6.30
C ARG A 65 -45.52 6.58 -5.07
N ASP A 66 -46.50 7.35 -4.63
CA ASP A 66 -46.39 8.18 -3.42
C ASP A 66 -46.18 7.30 -2.19
N THR A 67 -46.97 6.23 -2.03
CA THR A 67 -46.78 5.28 -0.92
C THR A 67 -45.45 4.53 -1.00
N TRP A 68 -44.96 4.22 -2.20
CA TRP A 68 -43.67 3.60 -2.41
C TRP A 68 -42.52 4.54 -2.03
N GLN A 69 -42.60 5.82 -2.45
CA GLN A 69 -41.62 6.83 -2.06
C GLN A 69 -41.62 7.09 -0.56
N GLU A 70 -42.79 7.14 0.07
CA GLU A 70 -42.92 7.26 1.52
C GLU A 70 -42.30 6.04 2.23
N SER A 71 -42.52 4.83 1.73
CA SER A 71 -41.91 3.61 2.26
C SER A 71 -40.39 3.59 2.12
N LEU A 72 -39.84 4.09 1.00
CA LEU A 72 -38.40 4.23 0.79
C LEU A 72 -37.79 5.30 1.68
N LYS A 73 -38.52 6.40 1.92
CA LYS A 73 -38.11 7.44 2.85
C LYS A 73 -38.07 6.90 4.28
N LEU A 74 -39.11 6.19 4.71
CA LEU A 74 -39.16 5.51 6.00
C LEU A 74 -38.06 4.47 6.14
N LEU A 75 -37.77 3.69 5.10
CA LEU A 75 -36.68 2.71 5.12
C LEU A 75 -35.31 3.36 5.33
N LYS A 76 -35.08 4.55 4.74
CA LYS A 76 -33.86 5.34 4.97
C LYS A 76 -33.82 5.97 6.36
N GLU A 77 -34.95 6.44 6.87
CA GLU A 77 -35.03 7.06 8.20
C GLU A 77 -34.92 6.02 9.33
N LEU A 78 -35.39 4.80 9.09
CA LEU A 78 -35.28 3.66 9.99
C LEU A 78 -33.97 2.88 9.82
N ASP A 79 -33.10 3.28 8.89
CA ASP A 79 -31.79 2.67 8.71
C ASP A 79 -30.95 2.95 9.97
N PRO A 80 -30.64 1.92 10.78
CA PRO A 80 -29.97 2.10 12.05
C PRO A 80 -28.58 2.73 11.88
N ASP A 81 -27.92 2.55 10.73
CA ASP A 81 -26.60 3.11 10.46
C ASP A 81 -26.65 4.65 10.28
N ILE A 82 -27.73 5.18 9.72
CA ILE A 82 -27.95 6.63 9.59
C ILE A 82 -28.34 7.22 10.95
N ALA A 83 -29.17 6.52 11.72
CA ALA A 83 -29.55 6.94 13.07
C ALA A 83 -28.37 6.91 14.07
N LEU A 84 -27.47 5.93 13.96
CA LEU A 84 -26.28 5.80 14.81
C LEU A 84 -25.18 6.82 14.49
N THR A 85 -25.05 7.22 13.22
CA THR A 85 -24.05 8.23 12.81
C THR A 85 -24.54 9.67 13.06
N HIS A 86 -25.86 9.89 13.03
CA HIS A 86 -26.45 11.22 13.25
C HIS A 86 -26.89 11.49 14.69
N GLN A 87 -26.84 10.48 15.58
CA GLN A 87 -26.87 10.72 17.02
C GLN A 87 -25.65 11.55 17.39
N GLN A 88 -25.90 12.81 17.69
CA GLN A 88 -24.95 13.74 18.30
C GLN A 88 -24.18 12.99 19.38
N GLN A 89 -22.92 12.64 19.12
CA GLN A 89 -22.06 12.10 20.17
C GLN A 89 -22.15 13.09 21.33
N PRO A 90 -22.60 12.65 22.53
CA PRO A 90 -22.73 13.54 23.67
C PRO A 90 -21.44 14.32 23.83
N LEU A 91 -21.53 15.65 24.05
CA LEU A 91 -20.34 16.53 24.17
C LEU A 91 -19.28 15.98 25.14
N LEU A 92 -19.73 15.23 26.14
CA LEU A 92 -18.91 14.49 27.09
C LEU A 92 -17.97 13.46 26.42
N TYR A 93 -18.46 12.69 25.45
CA TYR A 93 -17.65 11.71 24.71
C TYR A 93 -16.61 12.39 23.82
N LYS A 94 -16.97 13.51 23.18
CA LYS A 94 -16.01 14.32 22.41
C LYS A 94 -14.88 14.85 23.29
N ARG A 95 -15.19 15.32 24.51
CA ARG A 95 -14.16 15.77 25.46
C ARG A 95 -13.21 14.63 25.83
N GLN A 96 -13.74 13.44 26.10
CA GLN A 96 -12.93 12.27 26.45
C GLN A 96 -12.06 11.81 25.26
N GLN A 97 -12.59 11.86 24.03
CA GLN A 97 -11.83 11.57 22.82
C GLN A 97 -10.69 12.57 22.62
N VAL A 98 -10.94 13.87 22.82
CA VAL A 98 -9.90 14.91 22.73
C VAL A 98 -8.83 14.72 23.80
N LEU A 99 -9.23 14.39 25.04
CA LEU A 99 -8.27 14.12 26.11
C LEU A 99 -7.44 12.87 25.84
N ALA A 100 -8.05 11.81 25.28
CA ALA A 100 -7.33 10.59 24.88
C ALA A 100 -6.37 10.85 23.72
N ALA A 101 -6.72 11.74 22.78
CA ALA A 101 -5.89 12.13 21.65
C ALA A 101 -4.86 13.22 21.97
N ALA A 102 -4.88 13.81 23.18
CA ALA A 102 -4.07 14.98 23.51
C ALA A 102 -2.57 14.71 23.44
N SER A 103 -2.12 13.54 23.91
CA SER A 103 -0.70 13.16 23.85
C SER A 103 -0.21 12.92 22.43
N GLN A 104 -1.05 12.30 21.59
CA GLN A 104 -0.74 12.09 20.18
C GLN A 104 -0.64 13.42 19.44
N LEU A 105 -1.63 14.30 19.63
CA LEU A 105 -1.62 15.63 19.04
C LEU A 105 -0.40 16.45 19.48
N GLN A 106 0.02 16.34 20.74
CA GLN A 106 1.22 17.00 21.23
C GLN A 106 2.49 16.49 20.53
N CYS A 107 2.59 15.18 20.31
CA CYS A 107 3.70 14.58 19.57
C CYS A 107 3.72 15.08 18.11
N ASP A 108 2.57 15.08 17.45
CA ASP A 108 2.43 15.53 16.06
C ASP A 108 2.79 17.02 15.94
N MET A 109 2.35 17.87 16.87
CA MET A 109 2.72 19.29 16.91
C MET A 109 4.21 19.49 17.14
N HIS A 110 4.85 18.65 17.95
CA HIS A 110 6.30 18.71 18.13
C HIS A 110 7.06 18.29 16.86
N GLN A 111 6.60 17.25 16.16
CA GLN A 111 7.17 16.85 14.88
C GLN A 111 7.03 17.94 13.82
N LEU A 112 5.87 18.61 13.75
CA LEU A 112 5.65 19.75 12.88
C LEU A 112 6.57 20.93 13.21
N ASP A 113 6.81 21.21 14.50
CA ASP A 113 7.78 22.23 14.94
C ASP A 113 9.22 21.88 14.54
N VAL A 114 9.62 20.60 14.64
CA VAL A 114 10.93 20.13 14.15
C VAL A 114 11.05 20.30 12.64
N ILE A 115 10.02 19.91 11.87
CA ILE A 115 10.00 20.11 10.41
C ILE A 115 10.10 21.60 10.07
N LEU A 116 9.31 22.44 10.75
CA LEU A 116 9.35 23.90 10.55
C LEU A 116 10.73 24.47 10.86
N LYS A 117 11.38 24.04 11.95
CA LYS A 117 12.75 24.44 12.31
C LYS A 117 13.75 24.01 11.26
N LEU A 118 13.68 22.78 10.77
CA LEU A 118 14.57 22.30 9.70
C LEU A 118 14.39 23.09 8.40
N LEU A 119 13.17 23.54 8.09
CA LEU A 119 12.88 24.39 6.94
C LEU A 119 13.32 25.85 7.13
N THR A 120 13.34 26.35 8.36
CA THR A 120 13.59 27.78 8.66
C THR A 120 15.01 28.10 9.16
N ASN A 121 15.74 27.13 9.72
CA ASN A 121 17.03 27.38 10.36
C ASN A 121 18.15 27.78 9.38
N GLU A 122 18.05 27.46 8.08
CA GLU A 122 19.07 27.86 7.09
C GLU A 122 18.67 29.07 6.22
N THR A 123 17.43 29.55 6.28
CA THR A 123 16.99 30.74 5.52
C THR A 123 17.33 32.07 6.21
N LYS A 124 17.96 32.02 7.39
CA LYS A 124 18.25 33.19 8.22
C LYS A 124 19.42 34.06 7.76
N GLU A 125 20.18 33.66 6.74
CA GLU A 125 21.34 34.45 6.30
C GLU A 125 21.04 35.56 5.28
N THR A 126 19.81 35.68 4.74
CA THR A 126 19.54 36.73 3.71
C THR A 126 18.27 37.55 3.84
N ALA A 127 17.43 37.34 4.86
CA ALA A 127 16.18 38.09 5.01
C ALA A 127 16.12 38.90 6.31
N SER A 128 16.99 39.91 6.42
CA SER A 128 16.81 41.02 7.36
C SER A 128 15.72 41.98 6.87
N THR A 129 14.46 41.58 6.86
CA THR A 129 13.36 42.57 6.88
C THR A 129 12.10 41.95 7.50
N ALA A 130 11.56 42.69 8.46
CA ALA A 130 10.51 42.31 9.39
C ALA A 130 9.19 41.84 8.74
N GLY A 131 8.52 40.90 9.40
CA GLY A 131 7.07 40.97 9.56
C GLY A 131 6.17 40.14 8.65
N SER A 132 6.61 39.01 8.07
CA SER A 132 5.71 38.12 7.34
C SER A 132 5.85 36.67 7.80
N THR A 133 4.89 36.20 8.60
CA THR A 133 4.78 34.83 9.13
C THR A 133 4.20 33.82 8.12
N THR A 134 4.11 34.18 6.84
CA THR A 134 3.59 33.29 5.79
C THR A 134 4.70 32.90 4.82
N MET A 135 5.21 31.67 4.96
CA MET A 135 6.12 31.07 3.97
C MET A 135 5.36 30.87 2.65
N ARG A 136 5.90 31.42 1.55
CA ARG A 136 5.34 31.18 0.21
C ARG A 136 5.70 29.76 -0.25
N LEU A 137 4.84 29.11 -1.04
CA LEU A 137 5.06 27.75 -1.55
C LEU A 137 6.42 27.60 -2.27
N ASP A 138 6.87 28.64 -2.98
CA ASP A 138 8.19 28.70 -3.63
C ASP A 138 9.39 28.63 -2.65
N GLN A 139 9.20 29.02 -1.39
CA GLN A 139 10.25 28.91 -0.36
C GLN A 139 10.33 27.49 0.24
N VAL A 140 9.26 26.70 0.10
CA VAL A 140 9.21 25.31 0.58
C VAL A 140 9.88 24.36 -0.43
N THR A 141 9.73 24.62 -1.74
CA THR A 141 10.39 23.83 -2.79
C THR A 141 11.88 24.15 -2.96
N GLN A 142 12.33 25.30 -2.44
CA GLN A 142 13.75 25.68 -2.36
C GLN A 142 14.38 25.42 -1.00
N ALA A 143 13.74 24.62 -0.14
CA ALA A 143 14.31 24.24 1.14
C ALA A 143 15.70 23.59 0.92
N PRO A 144 16.77 24.11 1.55
CA PRO A 144 18.14 23.64 1.34
C PRO A 144 18.35 22.14 1.56
N ILE A 145 17.54 21.47 2.40
CA ILE A 145 17.61 20.01 2.56
C ILE A 145 17.30 19.27 1.25
N VAL A 146 16.47 19.85 0.37
CA VAL A 146 16.09 19.28 -0.93
C VAL A 146 17.05 19.71 -2.04
N THR A 147 17.70 20.87 -1.90
CA THR A 147 18.53 21.50 -2.94
C THR A 147 20.00 21.67 -2.57
N SER A 148 20.46 21.08 -1.45
CA SER A 148 21.82 21.29 -0.96
C SER A 148 22.84 20.80 -1.99
N PRO A 149 23.81 21.65 -2.38
CA PRO A 149 24.84 21.29 -3.33
C PRO A 149 25.75 20.16 -2.83
N TYR A 150 25.69 19.80 -1.55
CA TYR A 150 26.36 18.62 -0.99
C TYR A 150 25.77 17.29 -1.46
N TYR A 151 24.47 17.24 -1.75
CA TYR A 151 23.79 16.02 -2.23
C TYR A 151 23.78 15.90 -3.75
N THR A 152 23.98 17.00 -4.48
CA THR A 152 24.43 16.93 -5.88
C THR A 152 25.92 16.58 -5.89
N GLN A 153 26.22 15.34 -5.53
CA GLN A 153 27.54 14.74 -5.57
C GLN A 153 28.27 15.19 -6.84
N SER A 154 29.39 15.90 -6.66
CA SER A 154 30.24 16.31 -7.78
C SER A 154 30.63 15.05 -8.53
N LEU A 155 30.41 14.98 -9.85
CA LEU A 155 30.78 13.83 -10.69
C LEU A 155 32.23 13.37 -10.44
N LYS A 156 33.11 14.30 -10.06
CA LYS A 156 34.51 14.04 -9.67
C LYS A 156 34.66 13.18 -8.42
N ASP A 157 33.79 13.34 -7.43
CA ASP A 157 33.84 12.53 -6.20
C ASP A 157 33.32 11.12 -6.45
N GLN A 158 32.36 10.98 -7.37
CA GLN A 158 31.91 9.67 -7.84
C GLN A 158 33.03 8.92 -8.57
N GLU A 159 33.73 9.57 -9.50
CA GLU A 159 34.89 9.00 -10.19
C GLU A 159 36.00 8.58 -9.21
N ARG A 160 36.26 9.38 -8.18
CA ARG A 160 37.22 9.06 -7.11
C ARG A 160 36.78 7.84 -6.30
N LEU A 161 35.50 7.74 -5.95
CA LEU A 161 34.96 6.58 -5.24
C LEU A 161 35.05 5.31 -6.09
N ASP A 162 34.78 5.40 -7.38
CA ASP A 162 34.87 4.25 -8.28
C ASP A 162 36.32 3.82 -8.52
N ALA A 163 37.25 4.77 -8.63
CA ALA A 163 38.69 4.47 -8.63
C ALA A 163 39.12 3.78 -7.33
N LEU A 164 38.67 4.27 -6.17
CA LEU A 164 38.95 3.63 -4.88
C LEU A 164 38.38 2.21 -4.82
N ARG A 165 37.15 1.98 -5.28
CA ARG A 165 36.55 0.65 -5.35
C ARG A 165 37.38 -0.32 -6.19
N LEU A 166 37.87 0.12 -7.35
CA LEU A 166 38.73 -0.69 -8.20
C LEU A 166 40.07 -1.01 -7.52
N THR A 167 40.69 -0.04 -6.86
CA THR A 167 41.93 -0.29 -6.11
C THR A 167 41.73 -1.27 -4.96
N PHE A 168 40.60 -1.19 -4.25
CA PHE A 168 40.28 -2.09 -3.15
C PHE A 168 40.02 -3.51 -3.67
N ALA A 169 39.31 -3.66 -4.80
CA ALA A 169 39.09 -4.96 -5.43
C ALA A 169 40.42 -5.61 -5.86
N SER A 170 41.33 -4.84 -6.46
CA SER A 170 42.67 -5.32 -6.83
C SER A 170 43.50 -5.73 -5.62
N LEU A 171 43.44 -4.96 -4.52
CA LEU A 171 44.15 -5.27 -3.29
C LEU A 171 43.61 -6.55 -2.66
N ASN A 172 42.29 -6.73 -2.64
CA ASN A 172 41.64 -7.94 -2.14
C ASN A 172 42.03 -9.18 -2.96
N ASP A 173 42.07 -9.08 -4.29
CA ASP A 173 42.53 -10.18 -5.16
C ASP A 173 43.99 -10.57 -4.86
N ARG A 174 44.87 -9.58 -4.66
CA ARG A 174 46.27 -9.84 -4.27
C ARG A 174 46.38 -10.50 -2.91
N VAL A 175 45.60 -10.06 -1.92
CA VAL A 175 45.56 -10.66 -0.58
C VAL A 175 45.09 -12.11 -0.66
N SER A 176 44.04 -12.38 -1.44
CA SER A 176 43.51 -13.74 -1.63
C SER A 176 44.56 -14.68 -2.24
N LYS A 177 45.28 -14.23 -3.28
CA LYS A 177 46.37 -14.99 -3.89
C LYS A 177 47.51 -15.28 -2.90
N LEU A 178 47.90 -14.30 -2.10
CA LEU A 178 48.95 -14.46 -1.11
C LEU A 178 48.52 -15.42 0.01
N GLN A 179 47.26 -15.35 0.44
CA GLN A 179 46.68 -16.29 1.41
C GLN A 179 46.70 -17.73 0.87
N GLN A 180 46.35 -17.93 -0.41
CA GLN A 180 46.39 -19.24 -1.05
C GLN A 180 47.82 -19.80 -1.12
N GLN A 181 48.80 -18.96 -1.48
CA GLN A 181 50.22 -19.36 -1.49
C GLN A 181 50.71 -19.76 -0.09
N MET A 182 50.29 -19.02 0.95
CA MET A 182 50.64 -19.35 2.33
C MET A 182 50.04 -20.69 2.76
N GLN A 183 48.80 -20.99 2.39
CA GLN A 183 48.16 -22.28 2.68
C GLN A 183 48.91 -23.43 1.99
N GLN A 184 49.25 -23.28 0.71
CA GLN A 184 50.02 -24.28 -0.02
C GLN A 184 51.39 -24.54 0.61
N LEU A 185 52.08 -23.48 1.07
CA LEU A 185 53.35 -23.62 1.76
C LEU A 185 53.19 -24.41 3.08
N LEU A 186 52.16 -24.10 3.87
CA LEU A 186 51.86 -24.81 5.12
C LEU A 186 51.51 -26.28 4.87
N GLU A 187 50.74 -26.59 3.83
CA GLU A 187 50.42 -27.97 3.44
C GLU A 187 51.67 -28.74 3.00
N SER A 188 52.54 -28.12 2.21
CA SER A 188 53.81 -28.72 1.79
C SER A 188 54.73 -28.99 2.98
N TYR A 189 54.82 -28.05 3.92
CA TYR A 189 55.59 -28.18 5.14
C TYR A 189 55.06 -29.32 6.01
N HIS A 190 53.74 -29.37 6.22
CA HIS A 190 53.10 -30.45 6.97
C HIS A 190 53.39 -31.82 6.34
N THR A 191 53.30 -31.92 5.01
CA THR A 191 53.59 -33.17 4.27
C THR A 191 55.03 -33.62 4.47
N VAL A 192 56.00 -32.70 4.32
CA VAL A 192 57.43 -32.98 4.52
C VAL A 192 57.72 -33.36 5.97
N MET A 193 57.16 -32.64 6.95
CA MET A 193 57.35 -32.95 8.37
C MET A 193 56.75 -34.30 8.75
N THR A 194 55.59 -34.65 8.21
CA THR A 194 54.96 -35.96 8.43
C THR A 194 55.85 -37.06 7.87
N ALA A 195 56.26 -36.96 6.61
CA ALA A 195 57.16 -37.94 5.98
C ALA A 195 58.50 -38.05 6.73
N ALA A 196 59.09 -36.93 7.17
CA ALA A 196 60.31 -36.93 7.97
C ALA A 196 60.10 -37.64 9.30
N SER A 197 58.99 -37.36 10.01
CA SER A 197 58.67 -38.00 11.29
C SER A 197 58.49 -39.52 11.16
N GLU A 198 57.82 -39.98 10.10
CA GLU A 198 57.69 -41.41 9.80
C GLU A 198 59.06 -42.06 9.56
N LYS A 199 59.95 -41.40 8.81
CA LYS A 199 61.32 -41.90 8.57
C LYS A 199 62.15 -41.96 9.85
N PHE A 200 61.98 -41.00 10.77
CA PHE A 200 62.65 -41.04 12.07
C PHE A 200 62.17 -42.24 12.91
N ILE A 201 60.86 -42.47 12.98
CA ILE A 201 60.28 -43.62 13.71
C ILE A 201 60.80 -44.93 13.13
N LEU A 202 60.75 -45.11 11.82
CA LEU A 202 61.25 -46.32 11.15
C LEU A 202 62.76 -46.56 11.38
N ALA A 203 63.55 -45.48 11.41
CA ALA A 203 64.98 -45.58 11.72
C ALA A 203 65.23 -46.00 13.17
N GLU A 204 64.44 -45.46 14.11
CA GLU A 204 64.52 -45.82 15.53
C GLU A 204 64.13 -47.28 15.78
N GLU A 205 63.05 -47.76 15.15
CA GLU A 205 62.63 -49.17 15.23
C GLU A 205 63.69 -50.13 14.66
N LYS A 206 64.35 -49.75 13.57
CA LYS A 206 65.45 -50.51 12.99
C LYS A 206 66.69 -50.54 13.88
N ALA A 207 66.93 -49.50 14.67
CA ALA A 207 68.03 -49.44 15.63
C ALA A 207 67.76 -50.32 16.86
N LYS A 208 66.51 -50.36 17.35
CA LYS A 208 66.09 -51.21 18.50
C LYS A 208 66.06 -52.71 18.19
N SER A 209 65.93 -53.08 16.92
CA SER A 209 65.86 -54.50 16.49
C SER A 209 67.22 -55.14 16.21
N ARG A 210 68.32 -54.40 16.36
CA ARG A 210 69.70 -54.92 16.31
C ARG A 210 70.24 -55.18 17.70
#